data_AF-A0A4R3PA68-F1
#
_entry.id   AF-A0A4R3PA68-F1
#
_cell.length_a   1.000
_cell.length_b   1.000
_cell.length_c   1.000
_cell.angle_alpha   90.00
_cell.angle_beta   90.00
_cell.angle_gamma   90.00
#
_symmetry.space_group_name_H-M   'P 1'
#
loop_
_entity.id
_entity.type
_entity.pdbx_description
1 polymer ?
#
loop_
_entity_poly.entity_id
_entity_poly.type
_entity_poly.pdbx_seq_one_letter_code
_entity_poly.pdbx_strand_id
1 'polypeptide(L)'
;MKDKSYSSAIVVSGLIAFLSSIFNFKLYDGTWSAVVTIGAAALIPITAYMNRRNLSLTFLLPLFFTTIVVRNADQHDWTMIGWLSAITYIPLLFQAIAVFRRNYEDNGSVETALSMLRVFIGMNWLTHCTEKLFVSSHDAGLVGFFQNVAGANLFGHPLTETGAHYLIVFAGFGELAAAIFLGLGLFTRFGAVVASIYLVFAEILSGHFGVGYTWMLSGGGWEVCFYYFMVTIPFLLPKTASTISLDAYLKTNKSEWRVIRAITGA
;
A
#
# COMPACT_ATOMS: atom_id res chain seq x y z
N MET A 1 7.12 30.58 6.78
CA MET A 1 6.06 30.44 5.75
C MET A 1 4.89 29.74 6.41
N LYS A 2 3.66 30.27 6.36
CA LYS A 2 2.48 29.49 6.78
C LYS A 2 2.46 28.18 6.00
N ASP A 3 2.26 27.04 6.66
CA ASP A 3 2.23 25.73 6.02
C ASP A 3 1.25 25.74 4.84
N LYS A 4 1.80 25.70 3.62
CA LYS A 4 0.99 25.64 2.41
C LYS A 4 0.42 24.23 2.31
N SER A 5 -0.89 24.12 2.50
CA SER A 5 -1.65 22.92 2.13
C SER A 5 -1.93 22.93 0.63
N TYR A 6 -1.63 21.83 -0.04
CA TYR A 6 -1.93 21.62 -1.46
C TYR A 6 -3.28 20.90 -1.66
N SER A 7 -4.12 20.83 -0.62
CA SER A 7 -5.40 20.12 -0.63
C SER A 7 -6.29 20.49 -1.81
N SER A 8 -6.37 21.78 -2.18
CA SER A 8 -7.21 22.21 -3.30
C SER A 8 -6.74 21.65 -4.64
N ALA A 9 -5.42 21.57 -4.86
CA ALA A 9 -4.86 20.99 -6.08
C ALA A 9 -5.07 19.46 -6.11
N ILE A 10 -4.95 18.79 -4.94
CA ILE A 10 -5.26 17.36 -4.80
C ILE A 10 -6.74 17.10 -5.06
N VAL A 11 -7.65 17.95 -4.57
CA VAL A 11 -9.10 17.83 -4.84
C VAL A 11 -9.38 17.97 -6.33
N VAL A 12 -8.81 18.97 -7.00
CA VAL A 12 -9.04 19.17 -8.44
C VAL A 12 -8.50 18.01 -9.27
N SER A 13 -7.25 17.59 -9.04
CA SER A 13 -6.67 16.43 -9.74
C SER A 13 -7.40 15.11 -9.41
N GLY A 14 -7.84 14.93 -8.17
CA GLY A 14 -8.66 13.79 -7.78
C GLY A 14 -10.04 13.76 -8.44
N LEU A 15 -10.68 14.92 -8.66
CA LEU A 15 -11.92 15.01 -9.45
C LEU A 15 -11.68 14.63 -10.91
N ILE A 16 -10.53 15.00 -11.49
CA ILE A 16 -10.14 14.57 -12.85
C ILE A 16 -9.98 13.05 -12.89
N ALA A 17 -9.29 12.46 -11.90
CA ALA A 17 -9.14 11.01 -11.78
C ALA A 17 -10.51 10.31 -11.69
N PHE A 18 -11.40 10.81 -10.84
CA PHE A 18 -12.76 10.28 -10.66
C PHE A 18 -13.59 10.37 -11.95
N LEU A 19 -13.62 11.53 -12.59
CA LEU A 19 -14.33 11.70 -13.86
C LEU A 19 -13.75 10.81 -14.96
N SER A 20 -12.43 10.68 -15.04
CA SER A 20 -11.77 9.74 -15.96
C SER A 20 -12.22 8.30 -15.73
N SER A 21 -12.27 7.87 -14.47
CA SER A 21 -12.69 6.52 -14.09
C SER A 21 -14.15 6.19 -14.48
N ILE A 22 -15.02 7.21 -14.55
CA ILE A 22 -16.42 7.07 -14.96
C ILE A 22 -16.56 7.15 -16.49
N PHE A 23 -15.96 8.15 -17.14
CA PHE A 23 -16.11 8.34 -18.58
C PHE A 23 -15.44 7.24 -19.40
N ASN A 24 -14.39 6.63 -18.86
CA ASN A 24 -13.69 5.50 -19.47
C ASN A 24 -14.20 4.13 -18.96
N PHE A 25 -15.45 4.04 -18.50
CA PHE A 25 -16.03 2.80 -17.96
C PHE A 25 -15.91 1.59 -18.89
N LYS A 26 -15.90 1.81 -20.20
CA LYS A 26 -15.76 0.76 -21.21
C LYS A 26 -14.39 0.09 -21.24
N LEU A 27 -13.37 0.67 -20.59
CA LEU A 27 -12.03 0.09 -20.53
C LEU A 27 -11.94 -1.06 -19.53
N TYR A 28 -12.80 -1.09 -18.50
CA TYR A 28 -12.70 -2.10 -17.45
C TYR A 28 -12.97 -3.52 -17.98
N ASP A 29 -12.17 -4.46 -17.48
CA ASP A 29 -12.23 -5.88 -17.79
C ASP A 29 -13.33 -6.63 -17.00
N GLY A 30 -13.86 -6.01 -15.94
CA GLY A 30 -14.95 -6.57 -15.16
C GLY A 30 -15.53 -5.62 -14.11
N THR A 31 -16.66 -6.02 -13.54
CA THR A 31 -17.45 -5.19 -12.61
C THR A 31 -16.69 -4.88 -11.33
N TRP A 32 -15.93 -5.84 -10.80
CA TRP A 32 -15.21 -5.67 -9.55
C TRP A 32 -14.07 -4.65 -9.71
N SER A 33 -13.26 -4.81 -10.75
CA SER A 33 -12.23 -3.85 -11.19
C SER A 33 -12.79 -2.43 -11.30
N ALA A 34 -13.95 -2.28 -11.96
CA ALA A 34 -14.61 -1.00 -12.14
C ALA A 34 -15.05 -0.38 -10.80
N VAL A 35 -15.72 -1.16 -9.95
CA VAL A 35 -16.24 -0.69 -8.65
C VAL A 35 -15.09 -0.23 -7.75
N VAL A 36 -14.03 -1.02 -7.62
CA VAL A 36 -12.91 -0.67 -6.75
C VAL A 36 -12.16 0.56 -7.29
N THR A 37 -11.91 0.63 -8.60
CA THR A 37 -11.19 1.75 -9.21
C THR A 37 -11.96 3.06 -9.09
N ILE A 38 -13.27 3.04 -9.42
CA ILE A 38 -14.13 4.22 -9.29
C ILE A 38 -14.26 4.64 -7.83
N GLY A 39 -14.44 3.67 -6.92
CA GLY A 39 -14.51 3.90 -5.48
C GLY A 39 -13.24 4.57 -4.94
N ALA A 40 -12.06 4.02 -5.28
CA ALA A 40 -10.78 4.62 -4.90
C ALA A 40 -10.62 6.01 -5.53
N ALA A 41 -10.95 6.20 -6.80
CA ALA A 41 -10.85 7.49 -7.48
C ALA A 41 -11.75 8.55 -6.83
N ALA A 42 -12.95 8.19 -6.38
CA ALA A 42 -13.85 9.07 -5.63
C ALA A 42 -13.27 9.46 -4.25
N LEU A 43 -12.57 8.54 -3.59
CA LEU A 43 -12.00 8.76 -2.27
C LEU A 43 -10.80 9.73 -2.28
N ILE A 44 -10.12 9.91 -3.41
CA ILE A 44 -9.03 10.89 -3.55
C ILE A 44 -9.50 12.32 -3.21
N PRO A 45 -10.46 12.94 -3.94
CA PRO A 45 -10.91 14.30 -3.64
C PRO A 45 -11.69 14.38 -2.32
N ILE A 46 -12.46 13.34 -1.97
CA ILE A 46 -13.23 13.30 -0.71
C ILE A 46 -12.28 13.40 0.49
N THR A 47 -11.27 12.53 0.56
CA THR A 47 -10.35 12.51 1.70
C THR A 47 -9.44 13.74 1.73
N ALA A 48 -9.02 14.27 0.57
CA ALA A 48 -8.28 15.52 0.50
C ALA A 48 -9.09 16.71 1.04
N TYR A 49 -10.37 16.80 0.67
CA TYR A 49 -11.26 17.89 1.11
C TYR A 49 -11.62 17.80 2.59
N MET A 50 -12.01 16.61 3.06
CA MET A 50 -12.40 16.38 4.46
C MET A 50 -11.24 16.65 5.41
N ASN A 51 -10.02 16.29 5.00
CA ASN A 51 -8.84 16.40 5.85
C ASN A 51 -8.01 17.65 5.59
N ARG A 52 -8.49 18.63 4.80
CA ARG A 52 -7.72 19.83 4.36
C ARG A 52 -6.99 20.64 5.46
N ARG A 53 -7.36 20.44 6.73
CA ARG A 53 -6.74 21.06 7.91
C ARG A 53 -5.62 20.23 8.55
N ASN A 54 -5.49 18.96 8.18
CA ASN A 54 -4.48 18.03 8.66
C ASN A 54 -3.57 17.62 7.50
N LEU A 55 -2.35 18.18 7.48
CA LEU A 55 -1.40 17.98 6.39
C LEU A 55 -1.04 16.51 6.19
N SER A 56 -0.87 15.74 7.27
CA SER A 56 -0.54 14.31 7.22
C SER A 56 -1.64 13.51 6.55
N LEU A 57 -2.92 13.76 6.90
CA LEU A 57 -4.04 13.03 6.30
C LEU A 57 -4.37 13.47 4.87
N THR A 58 -4.20 14.77 4.56
CA THR A 58 -4.27 15.28 3.18
C THR A 58 -3.18 14.70 2.29
N PHE A 59 -2.09 14.18 2.87
CA PHE A 59 -1.06 13.45 2.14
C PHE A 59 -1.35 11.94 2.06
N LEU A 60 -1.45 11.27 3.22
CA LEU A 60 -1.48 9.81 3.31
C LEU A 60 -2.69 9.18 2.61
N LEU A 61 -3.90 9.71 2.85
CA LEU A 61 -5.12 9.09 2.32
C LEU A 61 -5.25 9.28 0.80
N PRO A 62 -5.08 10.50 0.24
CA PRO A 62 -5.14 10.64 -1.21
C PRO A 62 -3.99 9.90 -1.90
N LEU A 63 -2.78 9.85 -1.31
CA LEU A 63 -1.68 9.02 -1.84
C LEU A 63 -2.10 7.56 -1.96
N PHE A 64 -2.64 6.98 -0.88
CA PHE A 64 -3.11 5.60 -0.85
C PHE A 64 -4.14 5.32 -1.97
N PHE A 65 -5.18 6.14 -2.09
CA PHE A 65 -6.20 5.94 -3.12
C PHE A 65 -5.69 6.20 -4.53
N THR A 66 -4.82 7.20 -4.74
CA THR A 66 -4.17 7.43 -6.03
C THR A 66 -3.33 6.23 -6.46
N THR A 67 -2.56 5.63 -5.53
CA THR A 67 -1.76 4.45 -5.82
C THR A 67 -2.61 3.25 -6.22
N ILE A 68 -3.76 3.02 -5.59
CA ILE A 68 -4.71 1.99 -6.01
C ILE A 68 -5.14 2.22 -7.47
N VAL A 69 -5.62 3.43 -7.80
CA VAL A 69 -6.16 3.71 -9.13
C VAL A 69 -5.09 3.59 -10.21
N VAL A 70 -3.91 4.17 -9.97
CA VAL A 70 -2.82 4.14 -10.95
C VAL A 70 -2.31 2.72 -11.14
N ARG A 71 -2.11 1.96 -10.07
CA ARG A 71 -1.62 0.58 -10.19
C ARG A 71 -2.63 -0.34 -10.87
N ASN A 72 -3.91 -0.22 -10.53
CA ASN A 72 -4.94 -1.05 -11.17
C ASN A 72 -5.06 -0.72 -12.66
N ALA A 73 -4.97 0.56 -13.03
CA ALA A 73 -4.98 0.96 -14.43
C ALA A 73 -3.75 0.48 -15.21
N ASP A 74 -2.56 0.49 -14.59
CA ASP A 74 -1.31 -0.01 -15.17
C ASP A 74 -1.35 -1.51 -15.45
N GLN A 75 -1.94 -2.31 -14.56
CA GLN A 75 -2.03 -3.76 -14.72
C GLN A 75 -2.95 -4.23 -15.84
N HIS A 76 -3.89 -3.38 -16.26
CA HIS A 76 -4.92 -3.72 -17.27
C HIS A 76 -4.86 -2.81 -18.49
N ASP A 77 -3.76 -2.05 -18.66
CA ASP A 77 -3.56 -1.11 -19.76
C ASP A 77 -4.69 -0.06 -19.93
N TRP A 78 -5.35 0.36 -18.83
CA TRP A 78 -6.35 1.43 -18.84
C TRP A 78 -5.69 2.82 -18.90
N THR A 79 -4.95 3.04 -19.98
CA THR A 79 -4.02 4.15 -20.20
C THR A 79 -4.62 5.51 -19.81
N MET A 80 -5.85 5.81 -20.25
CA MET A 80 -6.51 7.09 -19.92
C MET A 80 -6.85 7.26 -18.44
N ILE A 81 -7.26 6.18 -17.75
CA ILE A 81 -7.53 6.21 -16.32
C ILE A 81 -6.22 6.38 -15.56
N GLY A 82 -5.20 5.62 -15.93
CA GLY A 82 -3.86 5.65 -15.32
C GLY A 82 -3.20 7.03 -15.41
N TRP A 83 -3.06 7.58 -16.62
CA TRP A 83 -2.38 8.87 -16.82
C TRP A 83 -3.10 10.03 -16.13
N LEU A 84 -4.43 10.13 -16.29
CA LEU A 84 -5.19 11.21 -15.66
C LEU A 84 -5.18 11.12 -14.14
N SER A 85 -5.14 9.91 -13.58
CA SER A 85 -5.00 9.71 -12.14
C SER A 85 -3.59 10.01 -11.64
N ALA A 86 -2.56 9.66 -12.42
CA ALA A 86 -1.15 9.90 -12.10
C ALA A 86 -0.80 11.39 -11.99
N ILE A 87 -1.55 12.29 -12.65
CA ILE A 87 -1.43 13.75 -12.47
C ILE A 87 -1.58 14.15 -10.99
N THR A 88 -2.36 13.40 -10.21
CA THR A 88 -2.53 13.62 -8.76
C THR A 88 -1.23 13.48 -7.98
N TYR A 89 -0.25 12.72 -8.48
CA TYR A 89 1.07 12.63 -7.84
C TYR A 89 1.83 13.97 -7.82
N ILE A 90 1.55 14.89 -8.75
CA ILE A 90 2.21 16.21 -8.78
C ILE A 90 1.88 17.03 -7.52
N PRO A 91 0.60 17.34 -7.20
CA PRO A 91 0.28 18.05 -5.96
C PRO A 91 0.57 17.21 -4.71
N LEU A 92 0.51 15.87 -4.79
CA LEU A 92 0.93 15.00 -3.68
C LEU A 92 2.42 15.09 -3.38
N LEU A 93 3.29 15.24 -4.39
CA LEU A 93 4.72 15.43 -4.21
C LEU A 93 5.00 16.75 -3.46
N PHE A 94 4.33 17.84 -3.85
CA PHE A 94 4.45 19.11 -3.13
C PHE A 94 3.90 19.02 -1.70
N GLN A 95 2.79 18.30 -1.51
CA GLN A 95 2.24 18.02 -0.18
C GLN A 95 3.21 17.18 0.66
N ALA A 96 3.89 16.19 0.07
CA ALA A 96 4.89 15.37 0.73
C ALA A 96 6.06 16.24 1.24
N ILE A 97 6.59 17.13 0.39
CA ILE A 97 7.65 18.06 0.77
C ILE A 97 7.20 18.93 1.96
N ALA A 98 5.99 19.47 1.92
CA ALA A 98 5.45 20.29 3.01
C ALA A 98 5.32 19.50 4.32
N VAL A 99 4.77 18.28 4.25
CA VAL A 99 4.56 17.39 5.39
C VAL A 99 5.88 16.93 6.01
N PHE A 100 6.82 16.42 5.21
CA PHE A 100 8.10 15.92 5.71
C PHE A 100 9.00 17.05 6.19
N ARG A 101 9.01 18.22 5.54
CA ARG A 101 9.74 19.39 6.03
C ARG A 101 9.22 19.83 7.40
N ARG A 102 7.91 19.92 7.56
CA ARG A 102 7.32 20.28 8.85
C ARG A 102 7.68 19.25 9.93
N ASN A 103 7.57 17.95 9.61
CA ASN A 103 7.96 16.91 10.56
C ASN A 103 9.45 16.96 10.91
N TYR A 104 10.31 17.35 9.97
CA TYR A 104 11.73 17.57 10.22
C TYR A 104 11.97 18.73 11.19
N GLU A 105 11.28 19.86 10.97
CA GLU A 105 11.36 21.04 11.83
C GLU A 105 10.80 20.77 13.24
N ASP A 106 9.69 20.02 13.35
CA ASP A 106 8.99 19.75 14.61
C ASP A 106 9.60 18.57 15.41
N ASN A 107 10.05 17.50 14.74
CA ASN A 107 10.43 16.22 15.36
C ASN A 107 11.84 15.71 15.00
N GLY A 108 12.53 16.38 14.06
CA GLY A 108 13.89 16.05 13.66
C GLY A 108 14.04 15.04 12.52
N SER A 109 15.30 14.77 12.17
CA SER A 109 15.68 13.99 10.98
C SER A 109 15.32 12.51 11.05
N VAL A 110 15.59 11.87 12.19
CA VAL A 110 15.39 10.43 12.39
C VAL A 110 13.91 10.06 12.25
N GLU A 111 13.04 10.81 12.92
CA GLU A 111 11.61 10.55 12.85
C GLU A 111 11.06 10.77 11.44
N THR A 112 11.55 11.81 10.75
CA THR A 112 11.17 12.08 9.35
C THR A 112 11.59 10.96 8.42
N ALA A 113 12.82 10.46 8.56
CA ALA A 113 13.33 9.35 7.75
C ALA A 113 12.51 8.07 7.97
N LEU A 114 12.16 7.75 9.22
CA LEU A 114 11.28 6.61 9.54
C LEU A 114 9.90 6.78 8.92
N SER A 115 9.31 7.97 8.99
CA SER A 115 8.04 8.28 8.33
C SER A 115 8.08 8.05 6.81
N MET A 116 9.14 8.54 6.15
CA MET A 116 9.32 8.36 4.70
C MET A 116 9.46 6.87 4.36
N LEU A 117 10.27 6.13 5.11
CA LEU A 117 10.47 4.70 4.91
C LEU A 117 9.18 3.90 5.11
N ARG A 118 8.41 4.24 6.14
CA ARG A 118 7.11 3.61 6.44
C ARG A 118 6.11 3.78 5.31
N VAL A 119 6.00 5.02 4.79
CA VAL A 119 5.11 5.32 3.67
C VAL A 119 5.55 4.59 2.42
N PHE A 120 6.86 4.56 2.12
CA PHE A 120 7.42 3.82 1.00
C PHE A 120 7.07 2.32 1.05
N ILE A 121 7.37 1.66 2.18
CA ILE A 121 7.06 0.23 2.38
C ILE A 121 5.55 -0.01 2.21
N GLY A 122 4.74 0.85 2.83
CA GLY A 122 3.29 0.80 2.75
C GLY A 122 2.72 0.86 1.35
N MET A 123 3.20 1.82 0.55
CA MET A 123 2.75 1.98 -0.84
C MET A 123 3.21 0.81 -1.72
N ASN A 124 4.38 0.22 -1.43
CA ASN A 124 4.81 -1.00 -2.12
C ASN A 124 3.88 -2.19 -1.83
N TRP A 125 3.51 -2.40 -0.56
CA TRP A 125 2.52 -3.43 -0.21
C TRP A 125 1.18 -3.21 -0.90
N LEU A 126 0.76 -1.95 -1.00
CA LEU A 126 -0.47 -1.57 -1.68
C LEU A 126 -0.44 -1.93 -3.17
N THR A 127 0.69 -1.69 -3.85
CA THR A 127 0.82 -2.05 -5.27
C THR A 127 0.76 -3.56 -5.50
N HIS A 128 1.27 -4.37 -4.58
CA HIS A 128 1.13 -5.83 -4.68
C HIS A 128 -0.29 -6.30 -4.39
N CYS A 129 -0.96 -5.74 -3.37
CA CYS A 129 -2.30 -6.22 -3.01
C CYS A 129 -3.32 -5.92 -4.10
N THR A 130 -3.14 -4.84 -4.88
CA THR A 130 -4.05 -4.49 -5.98
C THR A 130 -4.17 -5.59 -7.03
N GLU A 131 -3.07 -6.29 -7.35
CA GLU A 131 -3.02 -7.37 -8.34
C GLU A 131 -3.74 -8.65 -7.91
N LYS A 132 -4.05 -8.75 -6.61
CA LYS A 132 -4.69 -9.91 -5.98
C LYS A 132 -6.13 -9.64 -5.56
N LEU A 133 -6.40 -8.41 -5.13
CA LEU A 133 -7.70 -8.07 -4.54
C LEU A 133 -8.56 -7.20 -5.42
N PHE A 134 -8.00 -6.40 -6.33
CA PHE A 134 -8.74 -5.34 -7.03
C PHE A 134 -8.88 -5.59 -8.53
N VAL A 135 -8.61 -6.83 -8.95
CA VAL A 135 -8.72 -7.32 -10.32
C VAL A 135 -9.95 -8.22 -10.47
N SER A 136 -10.62 -8.16 -11.62
CA SER A 136 -11.77 -9.04 -11.93
C SER A 136 -11.32 -10.43 -12.40
N SER A 137 -10.09 -10.52 -12.89
CA SER A 137 -9.45 -11.78 -13.28
C SER A 137 -7.98 -11.72 -12.91
N HIS A 138 -7.46 -12.83 -12.36
CA HIS A 138 -6.04 -12.94 -12.07
C HIS A 138 -5.27 -13.33 -13.32
N ASP A 139 -4.06 -12.79 -13.47
CA ASP A 139 -3.13 -13.19 -14.52
C ASP A 139 -2.86 -14.70 -14.47
N ALA A 140 -2.80 -15.34 -15.64
CA ALA A 140 -2.61 -16.79 -15.75
C ALA A 140 -1.24 -17.24 -15.20
N GLY A 141 -0.21 -16.40 -15.33
CA GLY A 141 1.11 -16.63 -14.73
C GLY A 141 1.05 -16.60 -13.21
N LEU A 142 0.34 -15.63 -12.63
CA LEU A 142 0.11 -15.57 -11.18
C LEU A 142 -0.64 -16.79 -10.66
N VAL A 143 -1.73 -17.19 -11.33
CA VAL A 143 -2.49 -18.41 -10.99
C VAL A 143 -1.60 -19.63 -11.09
N GLY A 144 -0.86 -19.78 -12.20
CA GLY A 144 0.05 -20.90 -12.42
C GLY A 144 1.16 -20.97 -11.38
N PHE A 145 1.69 -19.82 -10.93
CA PHE A 145 2.68 -19.75 -9.86
C PHE A 145 2.12 -20.23 -8.53
N PHE A 146 0.96 -19.70 -8.10
CA PHE A 146 0.32 -20.11 -6.85
C PHE A 146 -0.12 -21.57 -6.88
N GLN A 147 -0.50 -22.06 -8.06
CA GLN A 147 -0.91 -23.44 -8.24
C GLN A 147 0.26 -24.41 -8.10
N ASN A 148 1.34 -24.18 -8.84
CA ASN A 148 2.40 -25.16 -9.03
C ASN A 148 3.58 -24.98 -8.09
N VAL A 149 3.87 -23.75 -7.65
CA VAL A 149 5.00 -23.44 -6.76
C VAL A 149 4.51 -23.35 -5.32
N ALA A 150 3.67 -22.35 -5.02
CA ALA A 150 3.19 -22.14 -3.66
C ALA A 150 2.35 -23.32 -3.17
N GLY A 151 1.46 -23.86 -4.01
CA GLY A 151 0.66 -25.03 -3.73
C GLY A 151 1.50 -26.26 -3.40
N ALA A 152 2.49 -26.57 -4.24
CA ALA A 152 3.37 -27.72 -4.03
C ALA A 152 4.22 -27.59 -2.75
N ASN A 153 4.74 -26.39 -2.47
CA ASN A 153 5.55 -26.14 -1.27
C ASN A 153 4.71 -26.14 0.02
N LEU A 154 3.45 -25.69 -0.03
CA LEU A 154 2.57 -25.62 1.14
C LEU A 154 1.86 -26.95 1.44
N PHE A 155 1.37 -27.63 0.40
CA PHE A 155 0.48 -28.79 0.53
C PHE A 155 1.08 -30.10 0.01
N GLY A 156 2.29 -30.06 -0.57
CA GLY A 156 2.97 -31.23 -1.13
C GLY A 156 2.46 -31.67 -2.50
N HIS A 157 1.53 -30.91 -3.10
CA HIS A 157 1.01 -31.16 -4.45
C HIS A 157 0.50 -29.85 -5.09
N PRO A 158 0.41 -29.75 -6.43
CA PRO A 158 -0.21 -28.59 -7.08
C PRO A 158 -1.65 -28.39 -6.61
N LEU A 159 -2.06 -27.13 -6.48
CA LEU A 159 -3.44 -26.78 -6.16
C LEU A 159 -4.36 -26.98 -7.39
N THR A 160 -5.66 -26.96 -7.15
CA THR A 160 -6.62 -26.66 -8.22
C THR A 160 -6.58 -25.16 -8.53
N GLU A 161 -7.06 -24.76 -9.71
CA GLU A 161 -7.20 -23.35 -10.08
C GLU A 161 -8.00 -22.55 -9.03
N THR A 162 -9.12 -23.11 -8.58
CA THR A 162 -9.93 -22.53 -7.50
C THR A 162 -9.15 -22.38 -6.19
N GLY A 163 -8.35 -23.39 -5.83
CA GLY A 163 -7.49 -23.34 -4.65
C GLY A 163 -6.41 -22.25 -4.76
N ALA A 164 -5.81 -22.09 -5.94
CA ALA A 164 -4.84 -21.03 -6.21
C ALA A 164 -5.48 -19.65 -6.07
N HIS A 165 -6.69 -19.44 -6.58
CA HIS A 165 -7.41 -18.17 -6.40
C HIS A 165 -7.68 -17.84 -4.93
N TYR A 166 -8.09 -18.82 -4.10
CA TYR A 166 -8.27 -18.57 -2.68
C TYR A 166 -6.96 -18.18 -1.99
N LEU A 167 -5.86 -18.82 -2.34
CA LEU A 167 -4.56 -18.50 -1.79
C LEU A 167 -4.06 -17.11 -2.24
N ILE A 168 -4.30 -16.72 -3.49
CA ILE A 168 -4.00 -15.37 -4.02
C ILE A 168 -4.79 -14.31 -3.24
N VAL A 169 -6.10 -14.51 -3.06
CA VAL A 169 -6.94 -13.56 -2.32
C VAL A 169 -6.52 -13.46 -0.85
N PHE A 170 -6.21 -14.60 -0.21
CA PHE A 170 -5.69 -14.63 1.16
C PHE A 170 -4.37 -13.86 1.28
N ALA A 171 -3.45 -14.08 0.34
CA ALA A 171 -2.20 -13.36 0.26
C ALA A 171 -2.44 -11.84 0.10
N GLY A 172 -3.35 -11.46 -0.80
CA GLY A 172 -3.76 -10.08 -1.02
C GLY A 172 -4.29 -9.39 0.23
N PHE A 173 -5.06 -10.09 1.08
CA PHE A 173 -5.52 -9.53 2.36
C PHE A 173 -4.36 -9.28 3.34
N GLY A 174 -3.34 -10.15 3.36
CA GLY A 174 -2.12 -9.94 4.13
C GLY A 174 -1.37 -8.68 3.68
N GLU A 175 -1.23 -8.50 2.37
CA GLU A 175 -0.58 -7.33 1.78
C GLU A 175 -1.36 -6.04 2.03
N LEU A 176 -2.70 -6.08 1.90
CA LEU A 176 -3.55 -4.92 2.20
C LEU A 176 -3.50 -4.56 3.70
N ALA A 177 -3.49 -5.57 4.59
CA ALA A 177 -3.33 -5.35 6.02
C ALA A 177 -1.98 -4.67 6.32
N ALA A 178 -0.88 -5.11 5.70
CA ALA A 178 0.41 -4.45 5.80
C ALA A 178 0.36 -3.00 5.28
N ALA A 179 -0.23 -2.77 4.10
CA ALA A 179 -0.38 -1.44 3.52
C ALA A 179 -1.16 -0.47 4.43
N ILE A 180 -2.21 -0.93 5.10
CA ILE A 180 -3.00 -0.11 6.02
C ILE A 180 -2.26 0.06 7.35
N PHE A 181 -1.90 -1.04 8.02
CA PHE A 181 -1.39 -0.97 9.38
C PHE A 181 0.01 -0.37 9.46
N LEU A 182 0.90 -0.80 8.56
CA LEU A 182 2.25 -0.24 8.46
C LEU A 182 2.21 1.04 7.61
N GLY A 183 1.65 1.00 6.40
CA GLY A 183 1.74 2.08 5.42
C GLY A 183 0.95 3.36 5.69
N LEU A 184 -0.26 3.26 6.24
CA LEU A 184 -0.99 4.42 6.79
C LEU A 184 -0.62 4.70 8.25
N GLY A 185 0.00 3.72 8.91
CA GLY A 185 0.52 3.83 10.26
C GLY A 185 -0.59 3.72 11.30
N LEU A 186 -1.47 2.73 11.14
CA LEU A 186 -2.53 2.37 12.08
C LEU A 186 -2.10 1.08 12.78
N PHE A 187 -1.81 1.11 14.08
CA PHE A 187 -1.23 -0.05 14.76
C PHE A 187 0.09 -0.51 14.12
N THR A 188 1.01 0.44 13.91
CA THR A 188 2.24 0.22 13.10
C THR A 188 3.05 -0.99 13.52
N ARG A 189 3.15 -1.30 14.82
CA ARG A 189 3.91 -2.48 15.28
C ARG A 189 3.23 -3.78 14.88
N PHE A 190 1.91 -3.83 14.95
CA PHE A 190 1.16 -4.97 14.44
C PHE A 190 1.30 -5.10 12.92
N GLY A 191 1.23 -3.99 12.19
CA GLY A 191 1.49 -3.97 10.74
C GLY A 191 2.88 -4.49 10.39
N ALA A 192 3.91 -4.10 11.13
CA ALA A 192 5.27 -4.59 10.96
C ALA A 192 5.39 -6.10 11.24
N VAL A 193 4.72 -6.61 12.29
CA VAL A 193 4.67 -8.06 12.58
C VAL A 193 4.01 -8.81 11.42
N VAL A 194 2.84 -8.34 10.95
CA VAL A 194 2.11 -8.95 9.83
C VAL A 194 2.98 -8.97 8.57
N ALA A 195 3.60 -7.84 8.22
CA ALA A 195 4.47 -7.73 7.05
C ALA A 195 5.71 -8.64 7.15
N SER A 196 6.37 -8.67 8.31
CA SER A 196 7.54 -9.53 8.54
C SER A 196 7.19 -11.01 8.45
N ILE A 197 6.09 -11.44 9.08
CA ILE A 197 5.60 -12.82 8.98
C ILE A 197 5.27 -13.14 7.53
N TYR A 198 4.51 -12.27 6.86
CA TYR A 198 4.14 -12.47 5.47
C TYR A 198 5.36 -12.64 4.57
N LEU A 199 6.40 -11.81 4.69
CA LEU A 199 7.61 -11.92 3.88
C LEU A 199 8.34 -13.25 4.08
N VAL A 200 8.45 -13.72 5.34
CA VAL A 200 9.05 -15.04 5.63
C VAL A 200 8.23 -16.17 5.01
N PHE A 201 6.90 -16.11 5.14
CA PHE A 201 6.03 -17.10 4.52
C PHE A 201 6.11 -17.04 2.99
N ALA A 202 6.06 -15.85 2.39
CA ALA A 202 6.17 -15.68 0.94
C ALA A 202 7.47 -16.30 0.42
N GLU A 203 8.61 -16.04 1.07
CA GLU A 203 9.91 -16.63 0.73
C GLU A 203 9.92 -18.16 0.77
N ILE A 204 9.40 -18.75 1.84
CA ILE A 204 9.35 -20.20 2.02
C ILE A 204 8.41 -20.84 1.01
N LEU A 205 7.20 -20.29 0.85
CA LEU A 205 6.16 -20.87 0.00
C LEU A 205 6.48 -20.69 -1.48
N SER A 206 7.10 -19.58 -1.86
CA SER A 206 7.54 -19.32 -3.23
C SER A 206 8.82 -20.07 -3.61
N GLY A 207 9.51 -20.71 -2.65
CA GLY A 207 10.75 -21.43 -2.90
C GLY A 207 11.94 -20.53 -3.28
N HIS A 208 11.85 -19.22 -3.02
CA HIS A 208 12.84 -18.23 -3.43
C HIS A 208 14.22 -18.49 -2.82
N PHE A 209 14.30 -19.00 -1.58
CA PHE A 209 15.56 -19.45 -0.98
C PHE A 209 16.29 -20.54 -1.79
N GLY A 210 15.54 -21.38 -2.52
CA GLY A 210 16.10 -22.42 -3.39
C GLY A 210 16.59 -21.91 -4.75
N VAL A 211 16.18 -20.71 -5.17
CA VAL A 211 16.57 -20.10 -6.45
C VAL A 211 17.94 -19.43 -6.36
N GLY A 212 18.17 -18.67 -5.28
CA GLY A 212 19.38 -17.88 -5.07
C GLY A 212 19.09 -16.44 -4.64
N TYR A 213 20.12 -15.65 -4.36
CA TYR A 213 19.95 -14.31 -3.80
C TYR A 213 19.29 -13.33 -4.79
N THR A 214 19.88 -13.16 -5.96
CA THR A 214 19.56 -12.02 -6.84
C THR A 214 18.19 -12.11 -7.49
N TRP A 215 17.45 -11.00 -7.50
CA TRP A 215 16.08 -10.95 -8.04
C TRP A 215 15.97 -11.18 -9.55
N MET A 216 17.07 -10.97 -10.27
CA MET A 216 17.16 -11.14 -11.72
C MET A 216 17.19 -12.62 -12.16
N LEU A 217 17.34 -13.56 -11.23
CA LEU A 217 17.33 -14.99 -11.54
C LEU A 217 15.94 -15.43 -12.03
N SER A 218 15.91 -16.45 -12.89
CA SER A 218 14.65 -17.11 -13.26
C SER A 218 14.00 -17.68 -12.01
N GLY A 219 12.85 -17.12 -11.61
CA GLY A 219 12.19 -17.42 -10.33
C GLY A 219 12.33 -16.34 -9.25
N GLY A 220 12.99 -15.21 -9.52
CA GLY A 220 12.84 -13.97 -8.75
C GLY A 220 13.72 -13.78 -7.51
N GLY A 221 14.55 -14.77 -7.14
CA GLY A 221 15.48 -14.71 -5.99
C GLY A 221 14.85 -14.28 -4.65
N TRP A 222 15.66 -14.10 -3.60
CA TRP A 222 15.17 -13.68 -2.27
C TRP A 222 15.58 -12.26 -1.84
N GLU A 223 16.38 -11.56 -2.67
CA GLU A 223 16.93 -10.23 -2.39
C GLU A 223 15.86 -9.19 -2.06
N VAL A 224 14.77 -9.13 -2.85
CA VAL A 224 13.74 -8.08 -2.70
C VAL A 224 12.94 -8.28 -1.42
N CYS A 225 12.50 -9.49 -1.10
CA CYS A 225 11.77 -9.72 0.14
C CYS A 225 12.68 -9.56 1.36
N PHE A 226 13.95 -9.96 1.27
CA PHE A 226 14.92 -9.69 2.34
C PHE A 226 15.13 -8.20 2.57
N TYR A 227 15.26 -7.41 1.51
CA TYR A 227 15.33 -5.96 1.61
C TYR A 227 14.11 -5.39 2.33
N TYR A 228 12.90 -5.75 1.88
CA TYR A 228 11.65 -5.30 2.50
C TYR A 228 11.49 -5.79 3.95
N PHE A 229 12.00 -6.97 4.27
CA PHE A 229 12.02 -7.49 5.63
C PHE A 229 12.91 -6.61 6.51
N MET A 230 14.14 -6.34 6.07
CA MET A 230 15.11 -5.54 6.83
C MET A 230 14.64 -4.11 7.07
N VAL A 231 14.03 -3.46 6.08
CA VAL A 231 13.48 -2.11 6.28
C VAL A 231 12.20 -2.08 7.10
N THR A 232 11.54 -3.23 7.30
CA THR A 232 10.35 -3.36 8.16
C THR A 232 10.70 -3.55 9.64
N ILE A 233 11.82 -4.21 9.95
CA ILE A 233 12.23 -4.53 11.34
C ILE A 233 12.19 -3.33 12.30
N PRO A 234 12.66 -2.13 11.96
CA PRO A 234 12.62 -0.99 12.87
C PRO A 234 11.21 -0.72 13.42
N PHE A 235 10.16 -0.95 12.62
CA PHE A 235 8.77 -0.68 12.99
C PHE A 235 8.17 -1.70 13.98
N LEU A 236 8.90 -2.76 14.33
CA LEU A 236 8.52 -3.67 15.43
C LEU A 236 8.72 -3.00 16.81
N LEU A 237 9.62 -2.00 16.87
CA LEU A 237 9.96 -1.27 18.08
C LEU A 237 8.91 -0.20 18.41
N PRO A 238 8.75 0.16 19.70
CA PRO A 238 7.87 1.26 20.11
C PRO A 238 8.36 2.61 19.57
N LYS A 239 7.44 3.57 19.39
CA LYS A 239 7.70 4.96 18.97
C LYS A 239 8.32 5.10 17.58
N THR A 240 7.88 4.26 16.63
CA THR A 240 8.39 4.22 15.25
C THR A 240 7.33 4.56 14.19
N ALA A 241 6.06 4.74 14.58
CA ALA A 241 4.99 5.15 13.65
C ALA A 241 5.18 6.58 13.12
N SER A 242 5.83 7.44 13.91
CA SER A 242 6.00 8.89 13.69
C SER A 242 4.68 9.69 13.65
N THR A 243 4.75 11.02 13.74
CA THR A 243 3.59 11.92 13.71
C THR A 243 2.86 11.97 12.35
N ILE A 244 3.50 11.56 11.26
CA ILE A 244 2.83 11.40 9.96
C ILE A 244 2.21 10.01 9.92
N SER A 245 1.18 9.74 10.72
CA SER A 245 0.52 8.42 10.80
C SER A 245 -0.94 8.52 11.28
N LEU A 246 -1.73 7.48 11.01
CA LEU A 246 -3.08 7.36 11.59
C LEU A 246 -3.04 7.17 13.10
N ASP A 247 -2.03 6.49 13.64
CA ASP A 247 -1.81 6.31 15.08
C ASP A 247 -1.68 7.67 15.80
N ALA A 248 -0.88 8.59 15.24
CA ALA A 248 -0.72 9.94 15.78
C ALA A 248 -2.03 10.75 15.68
N TYR A 249 -2.74 10.65 14.56
CA TYR A 249 -4.02 11.35 14.38
C TYR A 249 -5.10 10.85 15.36
N LEU A 250 -5.23 9.54 15.50
CA LEU A 250 -6.21 8.88 16.37
C LEU A 250 -5.76 8.85 17.84
N LYS A 251 -4.53 9.30 18.14
CA LYS A 251 -3.92 9.30 19.48
C LYS A 251 -3.97 7.93 20.13
N THR A 252 -3.65 6.88 19.37
CA THR A 252 -3.73 5.48 19.84
C THR A 252 -2.83 5.21 21.04
N ASN A 253 -1.72 5.95 21.18
CA ASN A 253 -0.87 5.92 22.37
C ASN A 253 -1.56 6.37 23.67
N LYS A 254 -2.63 7.16 23.58
CA LYS A 254 -3.46 7.60 24.71
C LYS A 254 -4.69 6.73 24.93
N SER A 255 -4.87 5.66 24.16
CA SER A 255 -6.00 4.73 24.36
C SER A 255 -5.99 4.18 25.78
N GLU A 256 -7.16 4.02 26.41
CA GLU A 256 -7.30 3.38 27.74
C GLU A 256 -6.97 1.88 27.68
N TRP A 257 -7.13 1.26 26.51
CA TRP A 257 -6.94 -0.15 26.27
C TRP A 257 -5.45 -0.49 26.15
N ARG A 258 -4.94 -1.30 27.07
CA ARG A 258 -3.53 -1.75 27.08
C ARG A 258 -3.12 -2.43 25.77
N VAL A 259 -4.01 -3.22 25.19
CA VAL A 259 -3.75 -3.93 23.92
C VAL A 259 -3.48 -2.94 22.79
N ILE A 260 -4.27 -1.87 22.67
CA ILE A 260 -4.08 -0.83 21.65
C ILE A 260 -2.71 -0.17 21.82
N ARG A 261 -2.33 0.19 23.05
CA ARG A 261 -1.00 0.75 23.34
C ARG A 261 0.15 -0.22 23.07
N ALA A 262 -0.10 -1.52 23.15
CA ALA A 262 0.90 -2.55 22.89
C ALA A 262 1.14 -2.79 21.40
N ILE A 263 0.14 -2.52 20.53
CA ILE A 263 0.23 -2.78 19.08
C ILE A 263 0.46 -1.51 18.24
N THR A 264 0.26 -0.33 18.81
CA THR A 264 0.59 0.95 18.17
C THR A 264 2.07 1.25 18.14
N GLY A 265 2.52 1.95 17.09
CA GLY A 265 3.87 2.51 17.02
C GLY A 265 3.98 3.96 17.48
N ALA A 266 2.91 4.59 17.97
CA ALA A 266 2.91 5.96 18.50
C ALA A 266 3.33 6.08 19.98
#